data_AF-A0A1G1K0J6-F1
#
_entry.id   AF-A0A1G1K0J6-F1
#
_cell.length_a   1.000
_cell.length_b   1.000
_cell.length_c   1.000
_cell.angle_alpha   90.00
_cell.angle_beta   90.00
_cell.angle_gamma   90.00
#
_symmetry.space_group_name_H-M   'P 1'
#
loop_
_entity.id
_entity.type
_entity.pdbx_description
1 polymer ?
#
loop_
_entity_poly.entity_id
_entity_poly.type
_entity_poly.pdbx_seq_one_letter_code
_entity_poly.pdbx_strand_id
1 'polypeptide(L)'
;MKTFNIAMLALMMALSFVSLTPVYAEVSQAAEDHLALAASYEQKAQAQDTLIAEHQQMKKDYPGTLALSPKDTSSVRVQEMDKHCDAIIQDATKLRNEFLEFAKWHQMRAAELQGR
;
A
#
# COMPACT_ATOMS: atom_id res chain seq x y z
N MET A 1 49.36 -42.52 -28.27
CA MET A 1 49.26 -41.24 -27.52
C MET A 1 48.18 -40.35 -28.15
N LYS A 2 46.87 -40.64 -28.00
CA LYS A 2 45.78 -39.83 -28.58
C LYS A 2 44.48 -39.82 -27.74
N THR A 3 44.54 -40.19 -26.47
CA THR A 3 43.36 -40.30 -25.59
C THR A 3 43.35 -39.31 -24.42
N PHE A 4 44.44 -38.54 -24.22
CA PHE A 4 44.58 -37.65 -23.07
C PHE A 4 43.93 -36.27 -23.21
N ASN A 5 43.50 -35.86 -24.42
CA ASN A 5 43.04 -34.49 -24.66
C ASN A 5 41.51 -34.29 -24.58
N ILE A 6 40.71 -35.36 -24.45
CA ILE A 6 39.24 -35.23 -24.40
C ILE A 6 38.75 -35.07 -22.96
N ALA A 7 39.45 -35.66 -21.98
CA ALA A 7 39.06 -35.56 -20.57
C ALA A 7 39.22 -34.15 -19.98
N MET A 8 40.13 -33.34 -20.51
CA MET A 8 40.41 -31.99 -19.99
C MET A 8 39.43 -30.93 -20.53
N LEU A 9 38.76 -31.18 -21.66
CA LEU A 9 37.76 -30.27 -22.22
C LEU A 9 36.37 -30.41 -21.55
N ALA A 10 36.05 -31.61 -21.05
CA ALA A 10 34.80 -31.86 -20.33
C ALA A 10 34.80 -31.26 -18.90
N LEU A 11 35.97 -31.09 -18.28
CA LEU A 11 36.08 -30.54 -16.92
C LEU A 11 35.94 -29.01 -16.88
N MET A 12 36.19 -28.31 -17.99
CA MET A 12 36.02 -26.85 -18.07
C MET A 12 34.60 -26.37 -18.43
N MET A 13 33.71 -27.27 -18.86
CA MET A 13 32.29 -26.93 -19.12
C MET A 13 31.38 -27.07 -17.88
N ALA A 14 31.87 -27.67 -16.80
CA ALA A 14 31.07 -27.90 -15.59
C ALA A 14 31.08 -26.74 -14.58
N LEU A 15 31.92 -25.71 -14.80
CA LEU A 15 32.11 -24.60 -13.86
C LEU A 15 31.37 -23.30 -14.24
N SER A 16 30.62 -23.29 -15.34
CA SER A 16 29.91 -22.08 -15.80
C SER A 16 28.46 -21.96 -15.29
N PHE A 17 27.93 -22.96 -14.57
CA PHE A 17 26.52 -23.00 -14.15
C PHE A 17 26.27 -22.62 -12.67
N VAL A 18 27.31 -22.23 -11.92
CA VAL A 18 27.18 -21.95 -10.48
C VAL A 18 27.21 -20.44 -10.24
N SER A 19 26.07 -19.76 -10.38
CA SER A 19 25.74 -18.52 -9.62
C SER A 19 24.38 -17.86 -9.95
N LEU A 20 23.54 -18.42 -10.84
CA LEU A 20 22.24 -17.81 -11.15
C LEU A 20 21.15 -18.02 -10.07
N THR A 21 21.31 -19.02 -9.20
CA THR A 21 20.29 -19.38 -8.20
C THR A 21 20.08 -18.36 -7.06
N PRO A 22 21.12 -17.78 -6.42
CA PRO A 22 20.90 -16.79 -5.35
C PRO A 22 20.24 -15.51 -5.88
N VAL A 23 20.67 -15.03 -7.06
CA VAL A 23 20.14 -13.79 -7.66
C VAL A 23 18.65 -13.93 -7.99
N TYR A 24 18.22 -15.06 -8.54
CA TYR A 24 16.81 -15.28 -8.85
C TYR A 24 15.94 -15.37 -7.59
N ALA A 25 16.45 -16.01 -6.53
CA ALA A 25 15.75 -16.09 -5.24
C ALA A 25 15.60 -14.70 -4.59
N GLU A 26 16.64 -13.87 -4.63
CA GLU A 26 16.60 -12.49 -4.12
C GLU A 26 15.62 -11.60 -4.90
N VAL A 27 15.58 -11.71 -6.23
CA VAL A 27 14.62 -10.98 -7.07
C VAL A 27 13.17 -11.42 -6.78
N SER A 28 12.94 -12.72 -6.59
CA SER A 28 11.62 -13.25 -6.22
C SER A 28 11.17 -12.70 -4.86
N GLN A 29 12.06 -12.73 -3.86
CA GLN A 29 11.74 -12.20 -2.53
C GLN A 29 11.44 -10.70 -2.58
N ALA A 30 12.24 -9.91 -3.30
CA ALA A 30 12.00 -8.48 -3.43
C ALA A 30 10.63 -8.19 -4.07
N ALA A 31 10.20 -8.97 -5.07
CA ALA A 31 8.88 -8.82 -5.67
C ALA A 31 7.76 -9.11 -4.65
N GLU A 32 7.91 -10.17 -3.84
CA GLU A 32 6.97 -10.50 -2.77
C GLU A 32 6.91 -9.40 -1.69
N ASP A 33 8.06 -8.83 -1.31
CA ASP A 33 8.13 -7.73 -0.35
C ASP A 33 7.39 -6.49 -0.86
N HIS A 34 7.54 -6.16 -2.15
CA HIS A 34 6.79 -5.09 -2.78
C HIS A 34 5.28 -5.37 -2.77
N LEU A 35 4.84 -6.60 -3.07
CA LEU A 35 3.41 -6.96 -3.00
C LEU A 35 2.87 -6.87 -1.56
N ALA A 36 3.65 -7.27 -0.56
CA ALA A 36 3.27 -7.15 0.84
C ALA A 36 3.12 -5.67 1.27
N LEU A 37 4.03 -4.80 0.81
CA LEU A 37 3.94 -3.36 1.04
C LEU A 37 2.71 -2.76 0.36
N ALA A 38 2.39 -3.18 -0.88
CA ALA A 38 1.19 -2.74 -1.56
C ALA A 38 -0.08 -3.07 -0.76
N ALA A 39 -0.21 -4.33 -0.33
CA ALA A 39 -1.34 -4.78 0.50
C ALA A 39 -1.41 -4.01 1.83
N SER A 40 -0.26 -3.70 2.45
CA SER A 40 -0.23 -2.88 3.67
C SER A 40 -0.76 -1.46 3.44
N TYR A 41 -0.42 -0.83 2.32
CA TYR A 41 -0.95 0.49 1.98
C TYR A 41 -2.45 0.46 1.63
N GLU A 42 -2.93 -0.59 0.96
CA GLU A 42 -4.37 -0.78 0.74
C GLU A 42 -5.14 -0.90 2.07
N GLN A 43 -4.61 -1.63 3.05
CA GLN A 43 -5.19 -1.69 4.39
C GLN A 43 -5.20 -0.33 5.09
N LYS A 44 -4.13 0.48 4.93
CA LYS A 44 -4.10 1.85 5.47
C LYS A 44 -5.13 2.75 4.79
N ALA A 45 -5.35 2.59 3.48
CA ALA A 45 -6.41 3.31 2.77
C ALA A 45 -7.80 2.92 3.28
N GLN A 46 -8.06 1.63 3.52
CA GLN A 46 -9.32 1.17 4.12
C GLN A 46 -9.53 1.75 5.53
N ALA A 47 -8.46 1.87 6.33
CA ALA A 47 -8.56 2.52 7.63
C ALA A 47 -8.97 4.00 7.51
N GLN A 48 -8.50 4.70 6.46
CA GLN A 48 -8.96 6.07 6.18
C GLN A 48 -10.42 6.10 5.72
N ASP A 49 -10.87 5.13 4.92
CA ASP A 49 -12.28 5.02 4.52
C ASP A 49 -13.21 4.88 5.74
N THR A 50 -12.81 4.05 6.73
CA THR A 50 -13.53 3.94 8.01
C THR A 50 -13.58 5.28 8.75
N LEU A 51 -12.45 5.97 8.87
CA LEU A 51 -12.37 7.27 9.56
C LEU A 51 -13.25 8.34 8.89
N ILE A 52 -13.26 8.36 7.55
CA ILE A 52 -14.12 9.26 6.75
C ILE A 52 -15.59 8.97 7.05
N ALA A 53 -16.00 7.69 7.01
CA ALA A 53 -17.39 7.30 7.26
C ALA A 53 -17.84 7.66 8.68
N GLU A 54 -16.99 7.43 9.68
CA GLU A 54 -17.25 7.81 11.07
C GLU A 54 -17.47 9.32 11.22
N HIS A 55 -16.62 10.14 10.60
CA HIS A 55 -16.75 11.60 10.70
C HIS A 55 -17.91 12.15 9.88
N GLN A 56 -18.25 11.54 8.74
CA GLN A 56 -19.47 11.86 8.00
C GLN A 56 -20.73 11.58 8.83
N GLN A 57 -20.76 10.43 9.51
CA GLN A 57 -21.87 10.06 10.37
C GLN A 57 -21.96 10.97 11.60
N MET A 58 -20.82 11.29 12.23
CA MET A 58 -20.74 12.25 13.34
C MET A 58 -21.30 13.61 12.94
N LYS A 59 -20.89 14.14 11.79
CA LYS A 59 -21.39 15.43 11.27
C LYS A 59 -22.92 15.44 11.11
N LYS A 60 -23.48 14.33 10.63
CA LYS A 60 -24.93 14.16 10.46
C LYS A 60 -25.68 14.10 11.80
N ASP A 61 -25.11 13.41 12.79
CA ASP A 61 -25.80 13.13 14.05
C ASP A 61 -25.59 14.25 15.09
N TYR A 62 -24.48 14.97 15.03
CA TYR A 62 -24.08 15.96 16.02
C TYR A 62 -25.16 17.02 16.33
N PRO A 63 -25.85 17.61 15.33
CA PRO A 63 -26.94 18.56 15.60
C PRO A 63 -28.05 17.97 16.49
N GLY A 64 -28.34 16.68 16.35
CA GLY A 64 -29.35 15.97 17.13
C GLY A 64 -28.95 15.69 18.58
N THR A 65 -27.63 15.64 18.86
CA THR A 65 -27.12 15.43 20.23
C THR A 65 -27.17 16.69 21.09
N LEU A 66 -27.18 17.87 20.46
CA LEU A 66 -27.23 19.17 21.12
C LEU A 66 -28.63 19.78 21.17
N ALA A 67 -29.59 19.23 20.42
CA ALA A 67 -30.91 19.83 20.27
C ALA A 67 -31.73 19.75 21.58
N LEU A 68 -31.65 20.83 22.38
CA LEU A 68 -32.69 21.16 23.37
C LEU A 68 -33.96 21.71 22.69
N SER A 69 -33.83 22.16 21.43
CA SER A 69 -34.91 22.65 20.57
C SER A 69 -34.52 22.49 19.08
N PRO A 70 -35.47 22.24 18.16
CA PRO A 70 -35.20 22.10 16.72
C PRO A 70 -34.56 23.33 16.04
N LYS A 71 -34.56 24.50 16.70
CA LYS A 71 -33.97 25.75 16.17
C LYS A 71 -32.48 25.93 16.51
N ASP A 72 -31.92 25.04 17.32
CA ASP A 72 -30.54 25.16 17.83
C ASP A 72 -29.49 24.48 16.93
N THR A 73 -29.92 23.93 15.80
CA THR A 73 -29.08 23.25 14.81
C THR A 73 -28.12 24.19 14.08
N SER A 74 -28.28 25.51 14.22
CA SER A 74 -27.38 26.53 13.67
C SER A 74 -26.45 27.15 14.73
N SER A 75 -26.39 26.59 15.95
CA SER A 75 -25.54 27.11 17.01
C SER A 75 -24.06 27.13 16.60
N VAL A 76 -23.29 28.08 17.15
CA VAL A 76 -21.84 28.20 16.89
C VAL A 76 -21.13 26.87 17.13
N ARG A 77 -21.55 26.12 18.16
CA ARG A 77 -21.01 24.80 18.48
C ARG A 77 -21.21 23.77 17.36
N VAL A 78 -22.38 23.75 16.71
CA VAL A 78 -22.62 22.84 15.55
C VAL A 78 -21.70 23.23 14.40
N GLN A 79 -21.56 24.52 14.11
CA GLN A 79 -20.68 25.00 13.05
C GLN A 79 -19.18 24.70 13.33
N GLU A 80 -18.75 24.78 14.59
CA GLU A 80 -17.40 24.40 15.00
C GLU A 80 -17.15 22.90 14.79
N MET A 81 -18.12 22.04 15.16
CA MET A 81 -18.00 20.61 14.92
C MET A 81 -18.03 20.26 13.43
N ASP A 82 -18.88 20.92 12.64
CA ASP A 82 -18.90 20.75 11.19
C ASP A 82 -17.52 21.02 10.57
N LYS A 83 -16.87 22.13 10.96
CA LYS A 83 -15.51 22.48 10.50
C LYS A 83 -14.47 21.45 10.94
N HIS A 84 -14.59 20.94 12.17
CA HIS A 84 -13.71 19.88 12.68
C HIS A 84 -13.84 18.59 11.86
N CYS A 85 -15.06 18.12 11.66
CA CYS A 85 -15.34 16.93 10.85
C CYS A 85 -14.87 17.13 9.40
N ASP A 86 -15.11 18.29 8.80
CA ASP A 86 -14.68 18.59 7.43
C ASP A 86 -13.15 18.55 7.28
N ALA A 87 -12.41 19.10 8.24
CA ALA A 87 -10.95 19.03 8.24
C ALA A 87 -10.44 17.58 8.30
N ILE A 88 -11.00 16.75 9.19
CA ILE A 88 -10.59 15.34 9.30
C ILE A 88 -10.95 14.56 8.05
N ILE A 89 -12.16 14.75 7.51
CA ILE A 89 -12.59 14.07 6.27
C ILE A 89 -11.65 14.45 5.12
N GLN A 90 -11.28 15.72 5.00
CA GLN A 90 -10.37 16.19 3.96
C GLN A 90 -8.97 15.55 4.10
N ASP A 91 -8.40 15.58 5.30
CA ASP A 91 -7.06 15.03 5.55
C ASP A 91 -7.03 13.50 5.37
N ALA A 92 -8.04 12.80 5.87
CA ALA A 92 -8.18 11.35 5.68
C ALA A 92 -8.35 10.99 4.20
N THR A 93 -9.12 11.78 3.44
CA THR A 93 -9.28 11.58 1.99
C THR A 93 -7.95 11.75 1.26
N LYS A 94 -7.15 12.75 1.64
CA LYS A 94 -5.82 12.96 1.08
C LYS A 94 -4.90 11.76 1.37
N LEU A 95 -4.80 11.34 2.63
CA LEU A 95 -3.97 10.20 3.03
C LEU A 95 -4.41 8.89 2.36
N ARG A 96 -5.73 8.66 2.28
CA ARG A 96 -6.31 7.52 1.55
C ARG A 96 -5.76 7.47 0.13
N ASN A 97 -5.81 8.58 -0.60
CA ASN A 97 -5.36 8.63 -1.99
C ASN A 97 -3.84 8.45 -2.10
N GLU A 98 -3.06 9.05 -1.19
CA GLU A 98 -1.60 8.83 -1.14
C GLU A 98 -1.26 7.35 -0.89
N PHE A 99 -1.96 6.68 0.01
CA PHE A 99 -1.77 5.24 0.25
C PHE A 99 -2.14 4.40 -0.96
N LEU A 100 -3.21 4.73 -1.68
CA LEU A 100 -3.56 4.02 -2.93
C LEU A 100 -2.50 4.21 -4.02
N GLU A 101 -1.93 5.41 -4.16
CA GLU A 101 -0.82 5.65 -5.09
C GLU A 101 0.45 4.89 -4.67
N PHE A 102 0.77 4.81 -3.38
CA PHE A 102 1.87 3.98 -2.90
C PHE A 102 1.63 2.48 -3.16
N ALA A 103 0.41 2.00 -2.92
CA ALA A 103 0.05 0.61 -3.22
C ALA A 103 0.28 0.28 -4.70
N LYS A 104 -0.22 1.15 -5.59
CA LYS A 104 -0.03 1.04 -7.04
C LYS A 104 1.44 1.07 -7.44
N TRP A 105 2.24 1.96 -6.85
CA TRP A 105 3.67 2.04 -7.12
C TRP A 105 4.39 0.74 -6.73
N HIS A 106 4.07 0.18 -5.56
CA HIS A 106 4.62 -1.09 -5.11
C HIS A 106 4.18 -2.27 -5.99
N GLN A 107 2.92 -2.29 -6.45
CA GLN A 107 2.45 -3.29 -7.43
C GLN A 107 3.22 -3.21 -8.75
N MET A 108 3.42 -2.01 -9.29
CA MET A 108 4.22 -1.79 -10.50
C MET A 108 5.65 -2.32 -10.30
N ARG A 109 6.28 -2.02 -9.17
CA ARG A 109 7.65 -2.45 -8.89
C ARG A 109 7.78 -3.97 -8.77
N ALA A 110 6.79 -4.63 -8.18
CA ALA A 110 6.73 -6.08 -8.15
C ALA A 110 6.59 -6.69 -9.57
N ALA A 111 5.75 -6.09 -10.41
CA ALA A 111 5.58 -6.52 -11.80
C ALA A 111 6.89 -6.39 -12.61
N GLU A 112 7.60 -5.26 -12.48
CA GLU A 112 8.90 -5.04 -13.12
C GLU A 112 9.92 -6.11 -12.73
N LEU A 113 10.01 -6.45 -11.43
CA LEU A 113 10.91 -7.49 -10.93
C LEU A 113 10.55 -8.89 -11.43
N GLN A 114 9.28 -9.12 -11.76
CA GLN A 114 8.78 -10.36 -12.36
C GLN A 114 8.86 -10.36 -13.90
N GLY A 115 9.36 -9.28 -14.51
CA GLY A 115 9.46 -9.13 -15.96
C GLY A 115 8.12 -8.87 -16.66
N ARG A 116 7.17 -8.21 -15.99
CA ARG A 116 5.84 -7.86 -16.51
C ARG A 116 5.65 -6.35 -16.60
#